data_AF-A0A8S2F231-F1
#
_entry.id   AF-A0A8S2F231-F1
#
_cell.length_a   1.000
_cell.length_b   1.000
_cell.length_c   1.000
_cell.angle_alpha   90.00
_cell.angle_beta   90.00
_cell.angle_gamma   90.00
#
_symmetry.space_group_name_H-M   'P 1'
#
loop_
_entity.id
_entity.type
_entity.pdbx_description
1 polymer ?
#
loop_
_entity_poly.entity_id
_entity_poly.type
_entity_poly.pdbx_seq_one_letter_code
_entity_poly.pdbx_strand_id
1 'polypeptide(L)'
;MANVADLWWTVNEASKEITFELHVKTTGWIAIGLALVGGVNQEADMAIGWIDMNGQLHFEDRHAPGFVLPVKDSTTQDWFGLQGREENNWTAIQFKLPKNKNTFIYSLYAGAEVKGMATLSSN
;
A
#
# COMPACT_ATOMS: atom_id res chain seq x y z
N MET A 1 -2.86 22.34 3.15
CA MET A 1 -3.10 21.58 4.41
C MET A 1 -2.32 20.28 4.28
N ALA A 2 -1.60 19.85 5.30
CA ALA A 2 -0.93 18.55 5.25
C ALA A 2 -1.99 17.45 5.25
N ASN A 3 -1.92 16.53 4.29
CA ASN A 3 -2.73 15.33 4.33
C ASN A 3 -2.23 14.47 5.49
N VAL A 4 -3.13 14.11 6.41
CA VAL A 4 -2.82 13.26 7.56
C VAL A 4 -3.03 11.81 7.12
N ALA A 5 -1.99 11.00 7.27
CA ALA A 5 -2.02 9.58 7.00
C ALA A 5 -1.45 8.83 8.20
N ASP A 6 -2.16 7.79 8.64
CA ASP A 6 -1.73 6.88 9.69
C ASP A 6 -1.53 5.48 9.10
N LEU A 7 -0.40 4.84 9.41
CA LEU A 7 -0.04 3.53 8.91
C LEU A 7 0.31 2.60 10.08
N TRP A 8 -0.38 1.47 10.14
CA TRP A 8 -0.07 0.35 11.03
C TRP A 8 0.29 -0.89 10.23
N TRP A 9 1.06 -1.80 10.82
CA TRP A 9 1.31 -3.10 10.24
C TRP A 9 1.51 -4.18 11.30
N THR A 10 1.21 -5.42 10.93
CA THR A 10 1.46 -6.63 11.73
C THR A 10 2.12 -7.68 10.86
N VAL A 11 3.11 -8.38 11.40
CA VAL A 11 3.80 -9.49 10.74
C VAL A 11 3.32 -10.80 11.34
N ASN A 12 2.83 -11.70 10.49
CA ASN A 12 2.55 -13.07 10.86
C ASN A 12 3.70 -13.97 10.38
N GLU A 13 4.56 -14.38 11.32
CA GLU A 13 5.71 -15.23 11.01
C GLU A 13 5.33 -16.66 10.61
N ALA A 14 4.19 -17.17 11.11
CA ALA A 14 3.72 -18.52 10.81
C ALA A 14 3.18 -18.62 9.39
N SER A 15 2.31 -17.68 8.98
CA SER A 15 1.79 -17.62 7.61
C SER A 15 2.74 -16.94 6.63
N LYS A 16 3.82 -16.32 7.13
CA LYS A 16 4.76 -15.52 6.34
C LYS A 16 4.01 -14.42 5.59
N GLU A 17 3.30 -13.55 6.30
CA GLU A 17 2.52 -12.46 5.72
C GLU A 17 2.68 -11.17 6.52
N ILE A 18 2.53 -10.03 5.86
CA ILE A 18 2.42 -8.71 6.49
C ILE A 18 1.03 -8.16 6.16
N THR A 19 0.33 -7.67 7.18
CA THR A 19 -0.92 -6.93 7.02
C THR A 19 -0.67 -5.47 7.37
N PHE A 20 -1.01 -4.57 6.46
CA PHE A 20 -0.96 -3.12 6.63
C PHE A 20 -2.37 -2.58 6.81
N GLU A 21 -2.52 -1.54 7.62
CA GLU A 21 -3.75 -0.75 7.71
C GLU A 21 -3.37 0.72 7.50
N LEU A 22 -3.86 1.31 6.40
CA LEU A 22 -3.58 2.68 6.00
C LEU A 22 -4.87 3.49 6.10
N HIS A 23 -4.84 4.56 6.90
CA HIS A 23 -5.92 5.53 7.00
C HIS A 23 -5.46 6.85 6.44
N VAL A 24 -6.22 7.43 5.53
CA VAL A 24 -5.92 8.76 4.99
C VAL A 24 -7.15 9.62 4.92
N LYS A 25 -6.98 10.90 5.23
CA LYS A 25 -8.06 11.89 5.17
C LYS A 25 -8.38 12.27 3.72
N THR A 26 -9.12 11.41 3.04
CA THR A 26 -9.63 11.58 1.68
C THR A 26 -10.95 10.81 1.52
N THR A 27 -11.65 11.04 0.41
CA THR A 27 -12.75 10.21 -0.10
C THR A 27 -12.39 9.60 -1.47
N GLY A 28 -11.10 9.61 -1.79
CA GLY A 28 -10.54 9.14 -3.05
C GLY A 28 -9.82 7.80 -2.84
N TRP A 29 -9.00 7.43 -3.82
CA TRP A 29 -8.13 6.28 -3.69
C TRP A 29 -6.94 6.58 -2.76
N ILE A 30 -6.47 5.53 -2.10
CA ILE A 30 -5.25 5.53 -1.30
C ILE A 30 -4.31 4.44 -1.81
N ALA A 31 -3.01 4.66 -1.66
CA ALA A 31 -2.00 3.71 -2.09
C ALA A 31 -0.88 3.55 -1.07
N ILE A 32 -0.34 2.33 -1.02
CA ILE A 32 0.91 2.01 -0.33
C ILE A 32 1.85 1.37 -1.33
N GLY A 33 3.13 1.79 -1.30
CA GLY A 33 4.17 1.21 -2.15
C GLY A 33 5.40 0.86 -1.35
N LEU A 34 6.06 -0.24 -1.72
CA LEU A 34 7.36 -0.66 -1.21
C LEU A 34 8.37 -0.67 -2.35
N ALA A 35 9.50 0.02 -2.15
CA ALA A 35 10.58 0.13 -3.14
C ALA A 35 11.90 -0.32 -2.51
N LEU A 36 12.73 -1.05 -3.26
CA LEU A 36 13.99 -1.61 -2.74
C LEU A 36 14.93 -0.50 -2.27
N VAL A 37 15.39 -0.58 -1.02
CA VAL A 37 16.37 0.37 -0.47
C VAL A 37 17.70 0.18 -1.18
N GLY A 38 18.15 1.20 -1.92
CA GLY A 38 19.41 1.18 -2.67
C GLY A 38 19.30 0.75 -4.14
N GLY A 39 18.09 0.51 -4.65
CA GLY A 39 17.87 0.25 -6.08
C GLY A 39 18.12 1.49 -6.93
N VAL A 40 18.99 1.36 -7.93
CA VAL A 40 19.34 2.42 -8.91
C VAL A 40 18.12 2.89 -9.76
N ASN A 41 17.03 2.12 -9.76
CA ASN A 41 15.88 2.29 -10.65
C ASN A 41 14.57 2.79 -10.00
N GLN A 42 14.52 2.99 -8.66
CA GLN A 42 13.30 3.38 -7.90
C GLN A 42 12.04 2.57 -8.22
N GLU A 43 12.21 1.30 -8.60
CA GLU A 43 11.10 0.39 -8.85
C GLU A 43 10.33 0.13 -7.56
N ALA A 44 9.00 0.20 -7.63
CA ALA A 44 8.13 0.03 -6.47
C ALA A 44 6.96 -0.89 -6.79
N ASP A 45 6.67 -1.82 -5.89
CA ASP A 45 5.45 -2.62 -5.92
C ASP A 45 4.40 -1.93 -5.04
N MET A 46 3.20 -1.76 -5.57
CA MET A 46 2.19 -0.86 -5.07
C MET A 46 0.82 -1.52 -4.96
N ALA A 47 0.19 -1.31 -3.81
CA ALA A 47 -1.21 -1.60 -3.58
C ALA A 47 -2.02 -0.30 -3.65
N ILE A 48 -3.07 -0.27 -4.48
CA ILE A 48 -4.00 0.85 -4.59
C ILE A 48 -5.40 0.36 -4.24
N GLY A 49 -6.17 1.15 -3.50
CA GLY A 49 -7.57 0.84 -3.25
C GLY A 49 -8.44 2.07 -3.03
N TRP A 50 -9.75 1.91 -3.22
CA TRP A 50 -10.75 2.93 -2.96
C TRP A 50 -12.07 2.28 -2.55
N ILE A 51 -12.94 3.08 -1.94
CA ILE A 51 -14.30 2.67 -1.59
C ILE A 51 -15.24 3.34 -2.58
N ASP A 52 -16.13 2.57 -3.19
CA ASP A 52 -17.14 3.15 -4.07
C ASP A 52 -18.33 3.72 -3.27
N MET A 53 -19.27 4.34 -3.99
CA MET A 53 -20.47 4.94 -3.40
C MET A 53 -21.39 3.92 -2.69
N ASN A 54 -21.21 2.62 -2.95
CA ASN A 54 -21.96 1.55 -2.29
C ASN A 54 -21.23 0.99 -1.07
N GLY A 55 -20.06 1.54 -0.72
CA GLY A 55 -19.22 1.03 0.37
C GLY A 55 -18.37 -0.18 -0.01
N GLN A 56 -18.29 -0.53 -1.31
CA GLN A 56 -17.49 -1.67 -1.75
C GLN A 56 -16.02 -1.29 -1.90
N LEU A 57 -15.14 -2.12 -1.35
CA LEU A 57 -13.70 -2.03 -1.59
C LEU A 57 -13.35 -2.47 -3.01
N HIS A 58 -12.66 -1.59 -3.72
CA HIS A 58 -11.96 -1.89 -4.96
C HIS A 58 -10.45 -1.84 -4.72
N PHE A 59 -9.72 -2.69 -5.43
CA PHE A 59 -8.30 -2.91 -5.19
C PHE A 59 -7.55 -3.24 -6.48
N GLU A 60 -6.34 -2.71 -6.61
CA GLU A 60 -5.41 -3.03 -7.68
C GLU A 60 -3.99 -3.21 -7.16
N ASP A 61 -3.34 -4.25 -7.68
CA ASP A 61 -1.90 -4.45 -7.57
C ASP A 61 -1.20 -3.81 -8.78
N ARG A 62 -0.21 -2.99 -8.51
CA ARG A 62 0.48 -2.15 -9.49
C ARG A 62 1.98 -2.19 -9.27
N HIS A 63 2.72 -1.99 -10.34
CA HIS A 63 4.17 -1.86 -10.33
C HIS A 63 4.56 -0.54 -10.99
N ALA A 64 5.46 0.19 -10.34
CA ALA A 64 6.07 1.39 -10.88
C ALA A 64 7.50 1.06 -11.32
N PRO A 65 7.81 1.03 -12.63
CA PRO A 65 9.15 0.71 -13.13
C PRO A 65 10.16 1.89 -13.01
N GLY A 66 9.82 2.93 -12.24
CA GLY A 66 10.59 4.17 -12.08
C GLY A 66 9.69 5.37 -11.74
N PHE A 67 10.13 6.60 -12.00
CA PHE A 67 9.35 7.84 -11.80
C PHE A 67 8.23 8.06 -12.85
N VAL A 68 7.45 7.02 -13.13
CA VAL A 68 6.33 7.05 -14.06
C VAL A 68 5.04 6.61 -13.36
N LEU A 69 3.89 6.80 -14.01
CA LEU A 69 2.62 6.33 -13.46
C LEU A 69 2.67 4.81 -13.25
N PRO A 70 2.25 4.31 -12.06
CA PRO A 70 2.22 2.88 -11.80
C PRO A 70 1.30 2.16 -12.77
N VAL A 71 1.82 1.11 -13.41
CA VAL A 71 1.06 0.25 -14.32
C VAL A 71 0.48 -0.91 -13.53
N LYS A 72 -0.66 -1.45 -13.97
CA LYS A 72 -1.23 -2.65 -13.35
C LYS A 72 -0.24 -3.80 -13.48
N ASP A 73 0.08 -4.48 -12.38
CA ASP A 73 0.87 -5.70 -12.47
C ASP A 73 -0.04 -6.81 -13.02
N SER A 74 0.14 -7.13 -14.30
CA SER A 74 -0.60 -8.19 -14.98
C SER A 74 0.12 -9.54 -14.92
N THR A 75 1.31 -9.59 -14.33
CA THR A 75 2.20 -10.75 -14.35
C THR A 75 2.27 -11.45 -13.00
N THR A 76 2.19 -10.69 -11.91
CA THR A 76 2.09 -11.21 -10.55
C THR A 76 0.95 -10.56 -9.77
N GLN A 77 0.43 -11.29 -8.78
CA GLN A 77 -0.52 -10.78 -7.79
C GLN A 77 0.16 -10.93 -6.42
N ASP A 78 0.83 -9.87 -6.00
CA ASP A 78 1.65 -9.80 -4.79
C ASP A 78 0.88 -9.19 -3.63
N TRP A 79 -0.04 -8.28 -3.92
CA TRP A 79 -0.83 -7.58 -2.92
C TRP A 79 -2.29 -8.02 -2.93
N PHE A 80 -2.94 -7.92 -1.77
CA PHE A 80 -4.37 -8.20 -1.64
C PHE A 80 -5.04 -7.14 -0.78
N GLY A 81 -6.15 -6.59 -1.25
CA GLY A 81 -7.09 -5.83 -0.41
C GLY A 81 -7.91 -6.78 0.46
N LEU A 82 -7.94 -6.54 1.76
CA LEU A 82 -8.68 -7.38 2.72
C LEU A 82 -10.04 -6.80 3.05
N GLN A 83 -10.05 -5.54 3.48
CA GLN A 83 -11.26 -4.80 3.83
C GLN A 83 -10.96 -3.30 3.77
N GLY A 84 -12.00 -2.51 3.60
CA GLY A 84 -11.87 -1.07 3.65
C GLY A 84 -13.18 -0.39 3.98
N ARG A 85 -13.08 0.86 4.43
CA ARG A 85 -14.22 1.71 4.76
C ARG A 85 -13.90 3.16 4.44
N GLU A 86 -14.93 3.91 4.13
CA GLU A 86 -14.86 5.36 4.01
C GLU A 86 -15.89 5.98 4.95
N GLU A 87 -15.42 6.85 5.86
CA GLU A 87 -16.28 7.52 6.82
C GLU A 87 -15.66 8.85 7.24
N ASN A 88 -16.48 9.90 7.43
CA ASN A 88 -16.03 11.19 7.95
C ASN A 88 -14.86 11.84 7.16
N ASN A 89 -14.84 11.65 5.83
CA ASN A 89 -13.74 12.05 4.93
C ASN A 89 -12.40 11.33 5.20
N TRP A 90 -12.47 10.11 5.72
CA TRP A 90 -11.33 9.21 5.85
C TRP A 90 -11.59 7.92 5.08
N THR A 91 -10.61 7.52 4.29
CA THR A 91 -10.55 6.20 3.67
C THR A 91 -9.55 5.35 4.44
N ALA A 92 -9.98 4.18 4.90
CA ALA A 92 -9.16 3.22 5.63
C ALA A 92 -9.19 1.88 4.91
N ILE A 93 -8.02 1.33 4.54
CA ILE A 93 -7.93 0.05 3.82
C ILE A 93 -6.85 -0.82 4.48
N GLN A 94 -7.17 -2.11 4.61
CA GLN A 94 -6.22 -3.14 4.97
C GLN A 94 -5.67 -3.85 3.73
N PHE A 95 -4.35 -3.90 3.64
CA PHE A 95 -3.61 -4.57 2.58
C PHE A 95 -2.81 -5.75 3.14
N LYS A 96 -2.66 -6.81 2.35
CA LYS A 96 -1.85 -7.99 2.69
C LYS A 96 -0.76 -8.20 1.66
N LEU A 97 0.45 -8.47 2.15
CA LEU A 97 1.64 -8.82 1.36
C LEU A 97 2.22 -10.15 1.88
N PRO A 98 2.20 -11.25 1.10
CA PRO A 98 2.91 -12.48 1.43
C PRO A 98 4.45 -12.35 1.39
N LYS A 99 5.14 -13.00 2.34
CA LYS A 99 6.60 -12.94 2.55
C LYS A 99 7.40 -13.93 1.69
N ASN A 100 6.78 -14.58 0.71
CA ASN A 100 7.40 -15.63 -0.10
C ASN A 100 8.15 -15.15 -1.36
N LYS A 101 8.23 -13.84 -1.64
CA LYS A 101 9.15 -13.32 -2.65
C LYS A 101 10.55 -13.09 -2.08
N ASN A 102 11.59 -13.35 -2.88
CA ASN A 102 13.01 -13.06 -2.61
C ASN A 102 13.33 -11.54 -2.51
N THR A 103 12.34 -10.71 -2.18
CA THR A 103 12.40 -9.25 -2.15
C THR A 103 12.73 -8.70 -0.75
N PHE A 104 12.98 -9.57 0.24
CA PHE A 104 13.24 -9.14 1.62
C PHE A 104 14.69 -8.73 1.86
N ILE A 105 15.02 -7.48 1.52
CA ILE A 105 15.86 -6.66 2.41
C ILE A 105 15.05 -5.42 2.75
N TYR A 106 14.10 -5.59 3.67
CA TYR A 106 13.46 -4.48 4.37
C TYR A 106 13.65 -4.70 5.86
N SER A 107 14.54 -3.92 6.47
CA SER A 107 14.72 -3.85 7.90
C SER A 107 13.54 -3.10 8.53
N LEU A 108 12.41 -3.78 8.72
CA LEU A 108 11.32 -3.31 9.57
C LEU A 108 11.63 -3.71 11.01
N TYR A 109 12.41 -2.89 11.71
CA TYR A 109 12.52 -2.93 13.17
C TYR A 109 11.55 -1.91 13.77
N ALA A 110 11.09 -2.13 15.00
CA ALA A 110 10.34 -1.10 15.74
C ALA A 110 11.21 0.16 15.85
N GLY A 111 10.77 1.26 15.23
CA GLY A 111 11.54 2.50 15.09
C GLY A 111 12.21 2.73 13.73
N ALA A 112 12.01 1.84 12.74
CA ALA A 112 12.44 2.10 11.37
C ALA A 112 11.55 3.17 10.72
N GLU A 113 12.18 4.21 10.18
CA GLU A 113 11.49 5.24 9.40
C GLU A 113 11.22 4.69 7.99
N VAL A 114 9.99 4.24 7.76
CA VAL A 114 9.54 3.80 6.44
C VAL A 114 9.31 5.04 5.60
N LYS A 115 10.17 5.28 4.60
CA LYS A 115 9.88 6.26 3.54
C LYS A 115 8.85 5.67 2.59
N GLY A 116 7.61 5.54 3.07
CA GLY A 116 6.46 5.18 2.26
C GLY A 116 6.08 6.38 1.39
N MET A 117 5.99 6.18 0.08
CA MET A 117 5.32 7.14 -0.78
C MET A 117 3.82 6.91 -0.68
N ALA A 118 3.13 7.73 0.11
CA ALA A 118 1.68 7.84 0.04
C ALA A 118 1.34 8.87 -1.04
N THR A 119 0.70 8.42 -2.12
CA THR A 119 0.13 9.32 -3.13
C THR A 119 -1.37 9.44 -2.87
N LEU A 120 -1.91 10.63 -3.09
CA LEU A 120 -3.30 10.98 -2.82
C LEU A 120 -3.85 11.72 -4.02
N SER A 121 -5.07 11.40 -4.45
CA SER A 121 -5.84 12.31 -5.29
C SER A 121 -7.04 12.85 -4.52
N SER A 122 -7.30 14.15 -4.68
CA SER A 122 -8.62 14.72 -4.45
C SER A 122 -9.49 14.43 -5.67
N ASN A 123 -10.81 14.35 -5.47
CA ASN A 123 -11.75 14.60 -6.56
C ASN A 123 -11.75 16.07 -6.95
#